data_AF-A0A443R5N6-F1
#
_entry.id   AF-A0A443R5N6-F1
#
_cell.length_a   1.000
_cell.length_b   1.000
_cell.length_c   1.000
_cell.angle_alpha   90.00
_cell.angle_beta   90.00
_cell.angle_gamma   90.00
#
_symmetry.space_group_name_H-M   'P 1'
#
loop_
_entity.id
_entity.type
_entity.pdbx_description
1 polymer ?
#
loop_
_entity_poly.entity_id
_entity_poly.type
_entity_poly.pdbx_seq_one_letter_code
_entity_poly.pdbx_strand_id
1 'polypeptide(L)'
;MNKLATAAMHDTSIWKTSKRLTLDQMEYTFPKVVKLCLIDVNWHRMLARMFKKVNNELRRDEPVVVFNVHYFEQLGTILSSTNKRTIANYMALHVLSTLGTKTIPRLLE
;
A
#
# COMPACT_ATOMS: atom_id res chain seq x y z
N MET A 1 31.10 0.77 22.53
CA MET A 1 29.67 0.65 22.17
C MET A 1 29.57 0.20 20.73
N ASN A 2 28.90 -0.94 20.49
CA ASN A 2 28.95 -1.67 19.23
C ASN A 2 28.03 -1.00 18.19
N LYS A 3 28.55 -0.59 17.02
CA LYS A 3 27.77 0.06 15.95
C LYS A 3 26.55 -0.78 15.51
N LEU A 4 26.64 -2.11 15.66
CA LEU A 4 25.55 -3.06 15.43
C LEU A 4 24.38 -2.89 16.41
N ALA A 5 24.66 -2.57 17.68
CA ALA A 5 23.62 -2.32 18.68
C ALA A 5 22.93 -0.98 18.41
N THR A 6 23.67 0.04 17.97
CA THR A 6 23.11 1.36 17.62
C THR A 6 22.22 1.31 16.37
N ALA A 7 22.56 0.47 15.38
CA ALA A 7 21.72 0.23 14.21
C ALA A 7 20.41 -0.51 14.56
N ALA A 8 20.47 -1.52 15.44
CA ALA A 8 19.29 -2.25 15.93
C ALA A 8 18.34 -1.39 16.80
N MET A 9 18.88 -0.38 17.50
CA MET A 9 18.09 0.59 18.26
C MET A 9 17.36 1.62 17.39
N HIS A 10 17.83 1.88 16.16
CA HIS A 10 17.15 2.79 15.23
C HIS A 10 15.94 2.12 14.55
N ASP A 11 16.01 0.80 14.35
CA ASP A 11 14.96 -0.05 13.75
C ASP A 11 13.78 -0.27 14.70
N THR A 12 14.03 -0.38 16.00
CA THR A 12 12.99 -0.58 17.04
C THR A 12 11.98 0.57 17.18
N SER A 13 12.25 1.75 16.60
CA SER A 13 11.31 2.88 16.55
C SER A 13 10.16 2.70 15.53
N ILE A 14 10.40 1.94 14.45
CA ILE A 14 9.40 1.69 13.40
C ILE A 14 8.26 0.80 13.94
N TRP A 15 8.62 -0.15 14.81
CA TRP A 15 7.66 -1.05 15.46
C TRP A 15 6.80 -0.35 16.52
N LYS A 16 7.25 0.80 17.05
CA LYS A 16 6.55 1.58 18.08
C LYS A 16 5.25 2.25 17.58
N THR A 17 5.06 2.32 16.26
CA THR A 17 3.87 2.92 15.63
C THR A 17 3.10 1.94 14.74
N SER A 18 3.39 0.65 14.87
CA SER A 18 2.68 -0.40 14.13
C SER A 18 1.37 -0.77 14.83
N LYS A 19 0.27 -0.83 14.07
CA LYS A 19 -1.04 -1.25 14.55
C LYS A 19 -1.41 -2.58 13.91
N ARG A 20 -1.62 -3.61 14.74
CA ARG A 20 -2.14 -4.90 14.30
C ARG A 20 -3.66 -4.83 14.24
N LEU A 21 -4.23 -5.21 13.10
CA LEU A 21 -5.66 -5.18 12.80
C LEU A 21 -6.03 -6.46 12.05
N THR A 22 -7.32 -6.80 11.98
CA THR A 22 -7.80 -7.72 10.94
C THR A 22 -8.08 -6.97 9.64
N LEU A 23 -8.18 -7.68 8.50
CA LEU A 23 -8.59 -7.06 7.23
C LEU A 23 -9.95 -6.36 7.33
N ASP A 24 -10.88 -6.93 8.09
CA ASP A 24 -12.18 -6.32 8.37
C ASP A 24 -12.01 -5.01 9.19
N GLN A 25 -11.21 -5.04 10.26
CA GLN A 25 -10.94 -3.85 11.08
C GLN A 25 -10.17 -2.76 10.33
N MET A 26 -9.38 -3.12 9.32
CA MET A 26 -8.68 -2.17 8.47
C MET A 26 -9.65 -1.30 7.67
N GLU A 27 -10.78 -1.87 7.24
CA GLU A 27 -11.82 -1.16 6.50
C GLU A 27 -12.48 -0.06 7.36
N TYR A 28 -12.73 -0.35 8.64
CA TYR A 28 -13.27 0.62 9.61
C TYR A 28 -12.23 1.63 10.11
N THR A 29 -10.95 1.25 10.17
CA THR A 29 -9.89 2.13 10.70
C THR A 29 -9.51 3.24 9.71
N PHE A 30 -9.64 2.99 8.41
CA PHE A 30 -9.29 3.96 7.36
C PHE A 30 -10.49 4.33 6.48
N PRO A 31 -11.58 4.88 7.06
CA PRO A 31 -12.83 5.07 6.35
C PRO A 31 -12.71 6.09 5.22
N LYS A 32 -11.78 7.06 5.33
CA LYS A 32 -11.51 8.05 4.26
C LYS A 32 -10.85 7.42 3.02
N VAL A 33 -10.11 6.32 3.19
CA VAL A 33 -9.54 5.56 2.06
C VAL A 33 -10.60 4.66 1.43
N VAL A 34 -11.53 4.16 2.23
CA VAL A 34 -12.59 3.22 1.81
C VAL A 34 -13.78 3.92 1.14
N LYS A 35 -14.14 5.13 1.60
CA LYS A 35 -15.40 5.81 1.21
C LYS A 35 -15.31 6.64 -0.07
N LEU A 36 -14.14 6.80 -0.69
CA LEU A 36 -13.94 7.79 -1.74
C LEU A 36 -13.44 7.23 -3.06
N CYS A 37 -14.21 7.54 -4.10
CA CYS A 37 -14.05 7.25 -5.53
C CYS A 37 -14.59 5.89 -5.97
N LEU A 38 -14.76 5.72 -7.28
CA LEU A 38 -15.21 4.50 -7.98
C LEU A 38 -14.28 3.28 -7.78
N ILE A 39 -13.45 3.33 -6.75
CA ILE A 39 -12.62 2.30 -6.18
C ILE A 39 -13.06 2.29 -4.71
N ASP A 40 -14.08 1.49 -4.33
CA ASP A 40 -14.08 1.02 -2.95
C ASP A 40 -12.74 0.30 -2.82
N VAL A 41 -11.78 0.88 -2.10
CA VAL A 41 -10.61 0.15 -1.64
C VAL A 41 -11.12 -0.79 -0.55
N ASN A 42 -11.92 -1.76 -0.99
CA ASN A 42 -12.27 -2.93 -0.24
C ASN A 42 -10.96 -3.70 -0.16
N TRP A 43 -10.21 -3.43 0.90
CA TRP A 43 -8.88 -3.98 1.15
C TRP A 43 -8.90 -5.50 1.02
N HIS A 44 -9.94 -6.14 1.56
CA HIS A 44 -10.18 -7.57 1.41
C HIS A 44 -10.27 -7.99 -0.06
N ARG A 45 -11.15 -7.38 -0.86
CA ARG A 45 -11.34 -7.69 -2.29
C ARG A 45 -10.07 -7.44 -3.10
N MET A 46 -9.39 -6.33 -2.84
CA MET A 46 -8.16 -5.96 -3.56
C MET A 46 -7.04 -6.97 -3.26
N LEU A 47 -6.80 -7.26 -1.98
CA LEU A 47 -5.76 -8.20 -1.56
C LEU A 47 -6.15 -9.64 -1.93
N ALA A 48 -7.40 -10.07 -1.73
CA ALA A 48 -7.86 -11.39 -2.14
C ALA A 48 -7.67 -11.63 -3.65
N ARG A 49 -7.88 -10.63 -4.51
CA ARG A 49 -7.58 -10.74 -5.96
C ARG A 49 -6.09 -10.90 -6.24
N MET A 50 -5.23 -10.24 -5.48
CA MET A 50 -3.77 -10.37 -5.62
C MET A 50 -3.29 -11.75 -5.14
N PHE A 51 -3.72 -12.17 -3.95
CA PHE A 51 -3.32 -13.44 -3.34
C PHE A 51 -3.93 -14.66 -4.04
N LYS A 52 -5.10 -14.51 -4.68
CA LYS A 52 -5.66 -15.56 -5.55
C LYS A 52 -4.72 -15.93 -6.71
N LYS A 53 -3.89 -15.00 -7.20
CA LYS A 53 -2.90 -15.31 -8.27
C LYS A 53 -1.83 -16.30 -7.83
N VAL A 54 -1.59 -16.43 -6.52
CA VAL A 54 -0.67 -17.39 -5.93
C VAL A 54 -1.42 -18.53 -5.22
N ASN A 55 -2.69 -18.74 -5.59
CA ASN A 55 -3.58 -19.78 -5.05
C ASN A 55 -3.79 -19.70 -3.53
N ASN A 56 -3.72 -18.49 -2.95
CA ASN A 56 -4.02 -18.23 -1.54
C ASN A 56 -5.35 -17.50 -1.39
N GLU A 57 -6.24 -18.05 -0.57
CA GLU A 57 -7.52 -17.44 -0.23
C GLU A 57 -7.40 -16.61 1.05
N LEU A 58 -7.63 -15.30 0.93
CA LEU A 58 -7.56 -14.37 2.05
C LEU A 58 -8.92 -14.31 2.77
N ARG A 59 -8.94 -14.59 4.09
CA ARG A 59 -10.15 -14.47 4.91
C ARG A 59 -10.30 -13.04 5.46
N ARG A 60 -11.49 -12.64 5.93
CA ARG A 60 -11.71 -11.27 6.46
C ARG A 60 -11.09 -11.04 7.84
N ASP A 61 -10.95 -12.11 8.61
CA ASP A 61 -10.32 -12.16 9.92
C ASP A 61 -8.79 -12.24 9.87
N GLU A 62 -8.20 -12.26 8.66
CA GLU A 62 -6.76 -12.37 8.47
C GLU A 62 -6.04 -11.20 9.16
N PRO A 63 -4.98 -11.48 9.96
CA PRO A 63 -4.22 -10.44 10.64
C PRO A 63 -3.34 -9.64 9.67
N VAL A 64 -3.37 -8.33 9.83
CA VAL A 64 -2.58 -7.35 9.08
C VAL A 64 -1.84 -6.46 10.07
N VAL A 65 -0.59 -6.15 9.74
CA VAL A 65 0.23 -5.20 10.51
C VAL A 65 0.40 -3.92 9.69
N VAL A 66 -0.11 -2.81 10.20
CA VAL A 66 -0.01 -1.50 9.58
C VAL A 66 1.09 -0.70 10.27
N PHE A 67 2.19 -0.44 9.57
CA PHE A 67 3.37 0.21 10.16
C PHE A 67 3.25 1.72 10.36
N ASN A 68 2.46 2.40 9.53
CA ASN A 68 2.30 3.85 9.58
C ASN A 68 0.85 4.25 9.33
N VAL A 69 0.07 4.35 10.41
CA VAL A 69 -1.34 4.73 10.36
C VAL A 69 -1.52 6.12 9.75
N HIS A 70 -0.66 7.07 10.12
CA HIS A 70 -0.75 8.45 9.66
C HIS A 70 -0.60 8.57 8.13
N TYR A 71 0.28 7.77 7.54
CA TYR A 71 0.43 7.69 6.09
C TYR A 71 -0.90 7.34 5.40
N PHE A 72 -1.64 6.35 5.91
CA PHE A 72 -2.91 5.93 5.31
C PHE A 72 -4.01 7.00 5.48
N GLU A 73 -4.01 7.77 6.56
CA GLU A 73 -4.92 8.90 6.75
C GLU A 73 -4.64 10.04 5.75
N GLN A 74 -3.36 10.39 5.58
CA GLN A 74 -2.93 11.38 4.59
C GLN A 74 -3.21 10.92 3.17
N LEU A 75 -2.91 9.65 2.86
CA LEU A 75 -3.20 9.04 1.58
C LEU A 75 -4.70 9.09 1.29
N GLY A 76 -5.56 8.73 2.25
CA GLY A 76 -7.01 8.86 2.10
C GLY A 76 -7.44 10.29 1.79
N THR A 77 -6.82 11.27 2.46
CA THR A 77 -7.08 12.70 2.20
C THR A 77 -6.67 13.10 0.78
N ILE A 78 -5.46 12.75 0.33
CA ILE A 78 -4.96 13.04 -1.02
C ILE A 78 -5.83 12.38 -2.09
N LEU A 79 -6.15 11.09 -1.92
CA LEU A 79 -7.00 10.35 -2.86
C LEU A 79 -8.42 10.95 -2.93
N SER A 80 -8.93 11.48 -1.81
CA SER A 80 -10.26 12.10 -1.76
C SER A 80 -10.31 13.48 -2.43
N SER A 81 -9.22 14.25 -2.35
CA SER A 81 -9.15 15.62 -2.88
C SER A 81 -8.62 15.68 -4.31
N THR A 82 -8.02 14.59 -4.80
CA THR A 82 -7.41 14.54 -6.14
C THR A 82 -8.37 13.99 -7.18
N ASN A 83 -8.39 14.62 -8.37
CA ASN A 83 -9.19 14.13 -9.48
C ASN A 83 -8.76 12.72 -9.92
N LYS A 84 -9.72 11.86 -10.23
CA LYS A 84 -9.52 10.46 -10.67
C LYS A 84 -8.56 10.34 -11.86
N ARG A 85 -8.65 11.23 -12.85
CA ARG A 85 -7.78 11.24 -14.02
C ARG A 85 -6.33 11.52 -13.62
N THR A 86 -6.12 12.43 -12.68
CA THR A 86 -4.79 12.73 -12.14
C THR A 86 -4.19 11.51 -11.45
N ILE A 87 -4.98 10.79 -10.64
CA ILE A 87 -4.54 9.55 -9.98
C ILE A 87 -4.17 8.48 -11.02
N ALA A 88 -5.01 8.28 -12.05
CA ALA A 88 -4.74 7.32 -13.11
C ALA A 88 -3.47 7.64 -13.91
N ASN A 89 -3.28 8.92 -14.27
CA ASN A 89 -2.08 9.38 -14.97
C ASN A 89 -0.81 9.18 -14.14
N TYR A 90 -0.88 9.48 -12.83
CA TYR A 90 0.24 9.23 -11.92
C TYR A 90 0.61 7.74 -11.87
N MET A 91 -0.38 6.85 -11.73
CA MET A 91 -0.13 5.40 -11.74
C MET A 91 0.49 4.92 -13.07
N ALA A 92 -0.04 5.39 -14.21
CA ALA A 92 0.50 5.04 -15.52
C ALA A 92 1.95 5.51 -15.69
N LEU A 93 2.25 6.76 -15.30
CA LEU A 93 3.59 7.30 -15.34
C LEU A 93 4.54 6.53 -14.41
N HIS A 94 4.08 6.13 -13.23
CA HIS A 94 4.88 5.33 -12.30
C HIS A 94 5.26 3.97 -12.92
N VAL A 95 4.30 3.27 -13.53
CA VAL A 95 4.54 2.01 -14.25
C VAL A 95 5.54 2.21 -15.39
N LEU A 96 5.34 3.23 -16.22
CA LEU A 96 6.27 3.56 -17.31
C LEU A 96 7.67 3.91 -16.81
N SER A 97 7.79 4.66 -15.72
CA SER A 97 9.11 5.00 -15.15
C SER A 97 9.85 3.78 -14.61
N THR A 98 9.11 2.78 -14.12
CA THR A 98 9.68 1.59 -13.48
C THR A 98 9.99 0.48 -14.49
N LEU A 99 9.16 0.33 -15.52
CA LEU A 99 9.27 -0.76 -16.50
C LEU A 99 9.72 -0.29 -17.87
N GLY A 100 9.54 0.98 -18.21
CA GLY A 100 9.76 1.54 -19.54
C GLY A 100 11.19 1.38 -20.05
N THR A 101 12.18 1.51 -19.17
CA THR A 101 13.59 1.29 -19.53
C THR A 101 13.91 -0.17 -19.90
N LYS A 102 13.09 -1.12 -19.46
CA LYS A 102 13.22 -2.56 -19.77
C LYS A 102 12.43 -2.97 -21.02
N THR A 103 11.49 -2.15 -21.47
CA THR A 103 10.59 -2.46 -22.59
C THR A 103 11.00 -1.80 -23.91
N ILE A 104 11.98 -0.90 -23.91
CA ILE A 104 12.61 -0.43 -25.15
C ILE A 104 13.52 -1.57 -25.63
N PRO A 105 13.20 -2.23 -26.76
CA PRO A 105 14.11 -3.20 -27.35
C PRO A 105 15.44 -2.49 -27.62
N ARG A 106 16.57 -3.12 -27.31
CA ARG A 106 17.89 -2.64 -27.74
C ARG A 106 17.96 -2.74 -29.27
N LEU A 107 17.32 -1.81 -29.96
CA LEU A 107 17.34 -1.66 -31.42
C LEU A 107 18.32 -0.53 -31.76
N LEU A 108 19.55 -0.61 -31.26
CA LEU A 108 20.69 0.22 -31.70
C LEU A 108 21.99 -0.51 -31.32
N GLU A 109 22.24 -1.64 -31.97
CA GLU A 109 23.60 -2.11 -32.31
C GLU A 109 23.58 -2.58 -33.77
#